data_AF-A0A7C4ZV45-F1
#
_entry.id   AF-A0A7C4ZV45-F1
#
_cell.length_a   1.000
_cell.length_b   1.000
_cell.length_c   1.000
_cell.angle_alpha   90.00
_cell.angle_beta   90.00
_cell.angle_gamma   90.00
#
_symmetry.space_group_name_H-M   'P 1'
#
loop_
_entity.id
_entity.type
_entity.pdbx_description
1 polymer ?
#
loop_
_entity_poly.entity_id
_entity_poly.type
_entity_poly.pdbx_seq_one_letter_code
_entity_poly.pdbx_strand_id
1 'polypeptide(L)'
;MKKIISSLHAIPEKGQGLVEMAIVAPILIFMLIGVFEVGWALRGYLVLTNVSREITRFSIRPGYLNYSIKNNNPPTVISPTVITPAYSTVGYDRVVSYTFDTLSDQLPLDFSSEQTSTLIISHIVVDTGEPCKEGVNCDCNAFVTNPNYISSTNVLTLDDVILHPGVPGYEYFYAAKFPATSTRNTQFNYADEALQLARQNNKFNCELLKKSNSTVPSANNLIITEIYYNQPQILGFPLISNPLTDPVPMYAHTTMRMIVASRSGENVDTVGPLCIALPFTVKNTYVNAAVAGTTVLDIMGGENPPAGTNDRGFLAWDPQWQNTEDLEVEFRYPRASFNAYTNARVSSDNSLSVGDWVKSLPGNHGSATAVRDFIDGLITSGETVIIPVWDQFDSGTSSWHISTFVKVRLVSNPAYHLTTNNPEVWAVYLGPATECLQ
;
A
#
# COMPACT_ATOMS: atom_id res chain seq x y z
N MET A 1 -31.79 0.97 -92.36
CA MET A 1 -30.96 1.27 -91.16
C MET A 1 -31.63 0.90 -89.82
N LYS A 2 -32.58 -0.07 -89.77
CA LYS A 2 -33.31 -0.46 -88.54
C LYS A 2 -33.25 -1.96 -88.22
N LYS A 3 -32.40 -2.71 -88.93
CA LYS A 3 -32.39 -4.19 -88.93
C LYS A 3 -31.05 -4.81 -88.49
N ILE A 4 -30.10 -4.01 -88.01
CA ILE A 4 -28.75 -4.46 -87.61
C ILE A 4 -28.55 -4.42 -86.08
N ILE A 5 -29.45 -3.82 -85.30
CA ILE A 5 -29.27 -3.68 -83.83
C ILE A 5 -29.98 -4.78 -83.02
N SER A 6 -30.89 -5.59 -83.60
CA SER A 6 -31.62 -6.61 -82.81
C SER A 6 -30.95 -7.99 -82.73
N SER A 7 -29.69 -8.14 -83.17
CA SER A 7 -28.99 -9.43 -83.23
C SER A 7 -27.84 -9.58 -82.24
N LEU A 8 -27.67 -8.65 -81.29
CA LEU A 8 -26.55 -8.65 -80.33
C LEU A 8 -26.93 -9.06 -78.90
N HIS A 9 -28.16 -9.54 -78.67
CA HIS A 9 -28.68 -9.83 -77.32
C HIS A 9 -29.02 -11.32 -77.12
N ALA A 10 -28.19 -12.21 -77.67
CA ALA A 10 -28.28 -13.64 -77.39
C ALA A 10 -26.87 -14.24 -77.26
N ILE A 11 -26.04 -13.61 -76.42
CA ILE A 11 -24.88 -14.30 -75.85
C ILE A 11 -25.47 -15.17 -74.73
N PRO A 12 -25.31 -16.50 -74.76
CA PRO A 12 -25.88 -17.37 -73.75
C PRO A 12 -25.36 -16.96 -72.38
N GLU A 13 -26.26 -16.61 -71.45
CA GLU A 13 -26.01 -16.27 -70.03
C GLU A 13 -25.45 -17.44 -69.20
N LYS A 14 -24.87 -18.46 -69.86
CA LYS A 14 -24.22 -19.61 -69.23
C LYS A 14 -22.81 -19.21 -68.79
N GLY A 15 -22.73 -18.49 -67.67
CA GLY A 15 -21.45 -18.11 -67.05
C GLY A 15 -21.53 -16.94 -66.07
N GLN A 16 -22.57 -16.10 -66.17
CA GLN A 16 -22.71 -14.91 -65.32
C GLN A 16 -22.80 -15.26 -63.83
N GLY A 17 -23.55 -16.30 -63.46
CA GLY A 17 -23.62 -16.77 -62.06
C GLY A 17 -22.28 -17.26 -61.51
N LEU A 18 -21.38 -17.76 -62.37
CA LEU A 18 -20.04 -18.20 -61.96
C LEU A 18 -19.15 -16.98 -61.68
N VAL A 19 -19.29 -15.91 -62.48
CA VAL A 19 -18.57 -14.65 -62.29
C VAL A 19 -19.06 -13.91 -61.04
N GLU A 20 -20.37 -13.85 -60.82
CA GLU A 20 -20.95 -13.23 -59.62
C GLU A 20 -20.53 -13.98 -58.34
N MET A 21 -20.56 -15.32 -58.37
CA MET A 21 -20.10 -16.11 -57.23
C MET A 21 -18.59 -15.97 -57.00
N ALA A 22 -17.78 -15.87 -58.06
CA ALA A 22 -16.33 -15.67 -57.93
C ALA A 22 -15.98 -14.32 -57.28
N ILE A 23 -16.84 -13.29 -57.42
CA ILE A 23 -16.65 -11.98 -56.78
C ILE A 23 -17.22 -11.96 -55.35
N VAL A 24 -18.38 -12.58 -55.12
CA VAL A 24 -19.06 -12.55 -53.81
C VAL A 24 -18.41 -13.52 -52.80
N ALA A 25 -17.97 -14.70 -53.25
CA ALA A 25 -17.36 -15.71 -52.38
C ALA A 25 -16.17 -15.19 -51.55
N PRO A 26 -15.15 -14.50 -52.11
CA PRO A 26 -14.03 -14.00 -51.32
C PRO A 26 -14.46 -12.96 -50.27
N ILE A 27 -15.47 -12.14 -50.58
CA ILE A 27 -16.02 -11.15 -49.62
C ILE A 27 -16.71 -11.88 -48.47
N LEU A 28 -17.52 -12.91 -48.76
CA LEU A 28 -18.17 -13.71 -47.73
C LEU A 28 -17.16 -14.47 -46.86
N ILE A 29 -16.12 -15.05 -47.47
CA ILE A 29 -15.05 -15.73 -46.74
C ILE A 29 -14.30 -14.74 -45.83
N PHE A 30 -13.97 -13.55 -46.34
CA PHE A 30 -13.33 -12.49 -45.55
C PHE A 30 -14.20 -12.08 -44.35
N MET A 31 -15.49 -11.86 -44.57
CA MET A 31 -16.43 -11.51 -43.50
C MET A 31 -16.54 -12.64 -42.47
N LEU A 32 -16.62 -13.89 -42.91
CA LEU A 32 -16.70 -15.06 -42.04
C LEU A 32 -15.44 -15.21 -41.19
N ILE A 33 -14.25 -15.07 -41.79
CA ILE A 33 -12.98 -15.07 -41.05
C ILE A 33 -12.94 -13.94 -40.02
N GLY A 34 -13.36 -12.73 -40.40
CA GLY A 34 -13.43 -11.61 -39.47
C GLY A 34 -14.32 -11.88 -38.25
N VAL A 35 -15.49 -12.51 -38.46
CA VAL A 35 -16.39 -12.91 -37.37
C VAL A 35 -15.73 -13.97 -36.47
N PHE A 36 -15.03 -14.95 -37.05
CA PHE A 36 -14.31 -15.97 -36.26
C PHE A 36 -13.17 -15.38 -35.43
N GLU A 37 -12.33 -14.51 -36.01
CA GLU A 37 -11.24 -13.86 -35.27
C GLU A 37 -11.74 -12.95 -34.16
N VAL A 38 -12.77 -12.14 -34.42
CA VAL A 38 -13.39 -11.29 -33.40
C VAL A 38 -14.02 -12.14 -32.30
N GLY A 39 -14.71 -13.24 -32.65
CA GLY A 39 -15.29 -14.16 -31.69
C GLY A 39 -14.24 -14.83 -30.81
N TRP A 40 -13.10 -15.22 -31.39
CA TRP A 40 -11.95 -15.78 -30.67
C TRP A 40 -11.33 -14.76 -29.71
N ALA A 41 -11.07 -13.55 -30.18
CA ALA A 41 -10.53 -12.47 -29.35
C ALA A 41 -11.50 -12.10 -28.21
N LEU A 42 -12.80 -12.01 -28.49
CA LEU A 42 -13.82 -11.72 -27.48
C LEU A 42 -13.88 -12.81 -26.41
N ARG A 43 -13.80 -14.09 -26.79
CA ARG A 43 -13.71 -15.21 -25.84
C ARG A 43 -12.48 -15.06 -24.95
N GLY A 44 -11.31 -14.75 -25.53
CA GLY A 44 -10.07 -14.51 -24.78
C GLY A 44 -10.22 -13.42 -23.74
N TYR A 45 -10.77 -12.27 -24.14
CA TYR A 45 -11.01 -11.14 -23.24
C TYR A 45 -12.01 -11.45 -22.11
N LEU A 46 -13.09 -12.18 -22.41
CA LEU A 46 -14.07 -12.59 -21.41
C LEU A 46 -13.47 -13.55 -20.37
N VAL A 47 -12.60 -14.47 -20.80
CA VAL A 47 -11.88 -15.33 -19.85
C VAL A 47 -10.92 -14.51 -19.00
N LEU A 48 -10.12 -13.64 -19.63
CA LEU A 48 -9.15 -12.80 -18.93
C LEU A 48 -9.79 -11.92 -17.84
N THR A 49 -10.94 -11.32 -18.15
CA THR A 49 -11.69 -10.49 -17.20
C THR A 49 -12.30 -11.32 -16.06
N ASN A 50 -12.84 -12.50 -16.35
CA ASN A 50 -13.35 -13.41 -15.30
C ASN A 50 -12.24 -13.87 -14.36
N VAL A 51 -11.08 -14.21 -14.91
CA VAL A 51 -9.90 -14.61 -14.16
C VAL A 51 -9.40 -13.47 -13.29
N SER A 52 -9.22 -12.26 -13.85
CA SER A 52 -8.83 -11.07 -13.10
C SER A 52 -9.74 -10.84 -11.88
N ARG A 53 -11.06 -11.03 -12.04
CA ARG A 53 -12.01 -10.93 -10.94
C ARG A 53 -11.85 -12.02 -9.90
N GLU A 54 -11.66 -13.27 -10.32
CA GLU A 54 -11.52 -14.40 -9.41
C GLU A 54 -10.21 -14.34 -8.63
N ILE A 55 -9.10 -13.96 -9.27
CA ILE A 55 -7.81 -13.74 -8.60
C ILE A 55 -7.95 -12.64 -7.56
N THR A 56 -8.51 -11.48 -7.93
CA THR A 56 -8.66 -10.37 -6.99
C THR A 56 -9.55 -10.78 -5.81
N ARG A 57 -10.63 -11.54 -6.06
CA ARG A 57 -11.49 -12.10 -5.03
C ARG A 57 -10.75 -13.07 -4.10
N PHE A 58 -9.81 -13.84 -4.64
CA PHE A 58 -9.00 -14.77 -3.88
C PHE A 58 -7.96 -14.02 -3.03
N SER A 59 -7.30 -13.01 -3.60
CA SER A 59 -6.31 -12.16 -2.92
C SER A 59 -6.86 -11.42 -1.70
N ILE A 60 -8.13 -10.98 -1.73
CA ILE A 60 -8.74 -10.26 -0.60
C ILE A 60 -9.20 -11.17 0.54
N ARG A 61 -9.14 -12.50 0.39
CA ARG A 61 -9.59 -13.41 1.44
C ARG A 61 -8.58 -13.43 2.58
N PRO A 62 -9.03 -13.33 3.85
CA PRO A 62 -8.15 -13.46 5.00
C PRO A 62 -7.35 -14.77 4.94
N GLY A 63 -6.04 -14.68 5.20
CA GLY A 63 -5.13 -15.82 5.26
C GLY A 63 -4.44 -16.21 3.94
N TYR A 64 -4.80 -15.61 2.82
CA TYR A 64 -4.08 -15.80 1.54
C TYR A 64 -2.96 -14.81 1.36
N LEU A 65 -3.27 -13.52 1.51
CA LEU A 65 -2.28 -12.47 1.61
C LEU A 65 -2.11 -12.07 3.08
N ASN A 66 -0.87 -12.13 3.58
CA ASN A 66 -0.53 -11.77 4.95
C ASN A 66 0.51 -10.64 4.95
N TYR A 67 0.03 -9.40 5.08
CA TYR A 67 0.89 -8.21 5.12
C TYR A 67 1.57 -8.02 6.48
N SER A 68 1.11 -8.70 7.54
CA SER A 68 1.76 -8.68 8.86
C SER A 68 3.19 -9.25 8.81
N ILE A 69 3.45 -10.15 7.86
CA ILE A 69 4.78 -10.71 7.66
C ILE A 69 5.62 -9.70 6.90
N LYS A 70 6.47 -8.96 7.62
CA LYS A 70 7.54 -8.20 6.97
C LYS A 70 8.48 -9.15 6.24
N ASN A 71 8.97 -8.70 5.09
CA ASN A 71 10.10 -9.30 4.39
C ASN A 71 11.39 -9.11 5.21
N ASN A 72 11.46 -9.70 6.39
CA ASN A 72 12.68 -9.76 7.20
C ASN A 72 13.74 -10.66 6.55
N ASN A 73 13.40 -11.37 5.48
CA ASN A 73 14.37 -12.01 4.62
C ASN A 73 14.80 -10.97 3.57
N PRO A 74 16.01 -10.37 3.67
CA PRO A 74 16.63 -9.79 2.49
C PRO A 74 16.57 -10.84 1.36
N PRO A 75 16.39 -10.46 0.09
CA PRO A 75 16.33 -11.40 -1.02
C PRO A 75 17.44 -12.43 -0.85
N THR A 76 17.08 -13.66 -0.49
CA THR A 76 18.06 -14.70 -0.21
C THR A 76 18.73 -14.98 -1.54
N VAL A 77 20.00 -14.57 -1.68
CA VAL A 77 20.79 -14.87 -2.87
C VAL A 77 21.15 -16.34 -2.79
N ILE A 78 20.27 -17.20 -3.31
CA ILE A 78 20.49 -18.65 -3.34
C ILE A 78 21.55 -19.00 -4.41
N SER A 79 21.80 -18.08 -5.37
CA SER A 79 22.84 -18.16 -6.39
C SER A 79 23.06 -16.79 -7.07
N PRO A 80 24.21 -16.47 -7.68
CA PRO A 80 24.48 -15.17 -8.34
C PRO A 80 23.51 -14.79 -9.47
N THR A 81 22.64 -15.71 -9.87
CA THR A 81 21.70 -15.56 -11.00
C THR A 81 20.24 -15.72 -10.56
N VAL A 82 19.98 -16.10 -9.31
CA VAL A 82 18.62 -16.33 -8.81
C VAL A 82 18.43 -15.55 -7.51
N ILE A 83 17.98 -14.31 -7.68
CA ILE A 83 17.39 -13.52 -6.61
C ILE A 83 15.96 -14.03 -6.49
N THR A 84 15.65 -14.85 -5.48
CA THR A 84 14.25 -15.08 -5.12
C THR A 84 13.78 -13.83 -4.38
N PRO A 85 12.92 -13.01 -4.98
CA PRO A 85 12.41 -11.85 -4.28
C PRO A 85 11.57 -12.31 -3.08
N ALA A 86 11.54 -11.49 -2.03
CA ALA A 86 10.93 -11.81 -0.75
C ALA A 86 9.39 -12.00 -0.79
N TYR A 87 8.76 -12.06 -1.96
CA TYR A 87 7.30 -12.14 -2.15
C TYR A 87 6.62 -13.43 -1.68
N SER A 88 7.38 -14.49 -1.37
CA SER A 88 6.81 -15.77 -0.90
C SER A 88 6.19 -15.70 0.50
N THR A 89 6.57 -14.70 1.30
CA THR A 89 6.11 -14.53 2.69
C THR A 89 4.71 -13.93 2.78
N VAL A 90 4.36 -13.01 1.88
CA VAL A 90 3.03 -12.40 1.83
C VAL A 90 2.00 -13.37 1.24
N GLY A 91 2.42 -14.42 0.52
CA GLY A 91 1.53 -15.45 -0.04
C GLY A 91 1.12 -15.22 -1.49
N TYR A 92 1.82 -14.34 -2.23
CA TYR A 92 1.56 -14.10 -3.65
C TYR A 92 1.72 -15.38 -4.50
N ASP A 93 2.65 -16.26 -4.13
CA ASP A 93 2.87 -17.56 -4.77
C ASP A 93 1.61 -18.43 -4.79
N ARG A 94 0.83 -18.45 -3.70
CA ARG A 94 -0.44 -19.17 -3.60
C ARG A 94 -1.49 -18.59 -4.52
N VAL A 95 -1.58 -17.25 -4.56
CA VAL A 95 -2.53 -16.55 -5.45
C VAL A 95 -2.19 -16.81 -6.92
N VAL A 96 -0.90 -16.79 -7.26
CA VAL A 96 -0.39 -17.03 -8.60
C VAL A 96 -0.58 -18.48 -9.02
N SER A 97 -0.31 -19.44 -8.13
CA SER A 97 -0.56 -20.86 -8.40
C SER A 97 -2.04 -21.10 -8.65
N TYR A 98 -2.92 -20.55 -7.80
CA TYR A 98 -4.36 -20.61 -8.00
C TYR A 98 -4.82 -19.95 -9.31
N THR A 99 -4.17 -18.84 -9.67
CA THR A 99 -4.38 -18.18 -10.96
C THR A 99 -4.09 -19.15 -12.10
N PHE A 100 -2.93 -19.81 -12.09
CA PHE A 100 -2.54 -20.75 -13.14
C PHE A 100 -3.51 -21.91 -13.26
N ASP A 101 -3.88 -22.52 -12.13
CA ASP A 101 -4.83 -23.64 -12.12
C ASP A 101 -6.19 -23.22 -12.72
N THR A 102 -6.66 -22.02 -12.40
CA THR A 102 -7.91 -21.48 -12.94
C THR A 102 -7.80 -21.16 -14.44
N LEU A 103 -6.62 -20.75 -14.88
CA LEU A 103 -6.34 -20.27 -16.22
C LEU A 103 -6.07 -21.39 -17.23
N SER A 104 -5.31 -22.40 -16.84
CA SER A 104 -4.93 -23.54 -17.68
C SER A 104 -6.14 -24.30 -18.22
N ASP A 105 -7.26 -24.26 -17.49
CA ASP A 105 -8.50 -24.92 -17.88
C ASP A 105 -9.29 -24.15 -18.95
N GLN A 106 -9.08 -22.83 -19.09
CA GLN A 106 -9.94 -21.96 -19.92
C GLN A 106 -9.24 -21.36 -21.14
N LEU A 107 -7.95 -21.08 -21.01
CA LEU A 107 -7.09 -20.60 -22.09
C LEU A 107 -5.94 -21.59 -22.29
N PRO A 108 -5.51 -21.82 -23.54
CA PRO A 108 -4.25 -22.50 -23.81
C PRO A 108 -3.10 -21.55 -23.44
N LEU A 109 -2.93 -21.34 -22.14
CA LEU A 109 -1.87 -20.53 -21.60
C LEU A 109 -0.63 -21.39 -21.51
N ASP A 110 0.01 -21.52 -22.66
CA ASP A 110 1.39 -21.94 -22.65
C ASP A 110 2.26 -20.76 -22.21
N PHE A 111 2.36 -20.57 -20.89
CA PHE A 111 3.29 -19.60 -20.29
C PHE A 111 4.76 -19.98 -20.53
N SER A 112 5.04 -21.11 -21.20
CA SER A 112 6.38 -21.65 -21.39
C SER A 112 7.00 -21.35 -22.76
N SER A 113 6.24 -20.85 -23.75
CA SER A 113 6.81 -20.54 -25.07
C SER A 113 6.30 -19.21 -25.66
N GLU A 114 7.22 -18.23 -25.72
CA GLU A 114 7.20 -17.00 -26.54
C GLU A 114 6.13 -15.92 -26.30
N GLN A 115 5.00 -16.21 -25.63
CA GLN A 115 3.98 -15.19 -25.36
C GLN A 115 4.28 -14.36 -24.11
N THR A 116 4.35 -13.03 -24.26
CA THR A 116 4.54 -12.10 -23.13
C THR A 116 3.22 -11.88 -22.36
N SER A 117 3.00 -12.68 -21.33
CA SER A 117 1.94 -12.51 -20.34
C SER A 117 2.51 -11.97 -19.04
N THR A 118 1.78 -11.07 -18.38
CA THR A 118 2.19 -10.51 -17.09
C THR A 118 1.00 -10.41 -16.16
N LEU A 119 1.14 -10.94 -14.94
CA LEU A 119 0.19 -10.76 -13.84
C LEU A 119 0.82 -9.81 -12.83
N ILE A 120 0.13 -8.73 -12.48
CA ILE A 120 0.56 -7.78 -11.45
C ILE A 120 -0.51 -7.77 -10.36
N ILE A 121 -0.07 -7.88 -9.11
CA ILE A 121 -0.92 -7.75 -7.92
C ILE A 121 -0.31 -6.63 -7.08
N SER A 122 -1.10 -5.59 -6.82
CA SER A 122 -0.69 -4.48 -5.98
C SER A 122 -1.69 -4.22 -4.86
N HIS A 123 -1.19 -3.64 -3.78
CA HIS A 123 -1.95 -3.34 -2.58
C HIS A 123 -1.82 -1.85 -2.25
N ILE A 124 -2.97 -1.19 -2.10
CA ILE A 124 -3.07 0.20 -1.66
C ILE A 124 -3.81 0.22 -0.33
N VAL A 125 -3.26 0.92 0.66
CA VAL A 125 -3.89 1.12 1.96
C VAL A 125 -4.16 2.60 2.14
N VAL A 126 -5.40 2.92 2.47
CA VAL A 126 -5.84 4.28 2.75
C VAL A 126 -6.65 4.25 4.02
N ASP A 127 -6.07 4.69 5.12
CA ASP A 127 -6.76 4.86 6.38
C ASP A 127 -6.65 6.30 6.84
N THR A 128 -7.69 7.08 6.58
CA THR A 128 -7.68 8.52 6.84
C THR A 128 -8.21 8.91 8.24
N GLY A 129 -8.46 7.93 9.11
CA GLY A 129 -8.88 8.21 10.48
C GLY A 129 -10.01 9.24 10.62
N GLU A 130 -9.82 10.19 11.53
CA GLU A 130 -10.69 11.33 11.73
C GLU A 130 -10.43 12.41 10.67
N PRO A 131 -11.41 12.73 9.80
CA PRO A 131 -11.17 13.63 8.68
C PRO A 131 -10.96 15.10 9.11
N CYS A 132 -11.29 15.46 10.35
CA CYS A 132 -11.49 16.84 10.77
C CYS A 132 -10.98 17.06 12.18
N LYS A 133 -10.34 18.20 12.42
CA LYS A 133 -9.84 18.56 13.76
C LYS A 133 -10.98 18.69 14.76
N GLU A 134 -10.68 18.37 16.02
CA GLU A 134 -11.64 18.50 17.12
C GLU A 134 -12.26 19.90 17.20
N GLY A 135 -13.58 19.94 17.38
CA GLY A 135 -14.33 21.19 17.47
C GLY A 135 -14.53 21.93 16.14
N VAL A 136 -14.00 21.41 15.02
CA VAL A 136 -14.14 22.04 13.70
C VAL A 136 -15.14 21.27 12.83
N ASN A 137 -16.11 21.98 12.25
CA ASN A 137 -17.04 21.39 11.29
C ASN A 137 -16.48 21.51 9.87
N CYS A 138 -15.97 20.40 9.36
CA CYS A 138 -15.54 20.25 7.97
C CYS A 138 -16.71 20.01 7.00
N ASP A 139 -16.50 20.41 5.75
CA ASP A 139 -17.41 20.11 4.64
C ASP A 139 -17.02 18.77 4.01
N CYS A 140 -17.82 17.73 4.26
CA CYS A 140 -17.56 16.39 3.72
C CYS A 140 -17.56 16.36 2.18
N ASN A 141 -18.28 17.27 1.51
CA ASN A 141 -18.31 17.30 0.06
C ASN A 141 -17.06 17.96 -0.52
N ALA A 142 -16.44 18.89 0.21
CA ALA A 142 -15.25 19.60 -0.22
C ALA A 142 -14.05 18.67 -0.44
N PHE A 143 -13.98 17.52 0.25
CA PHE A 143 -12.94 16.51 0.02
C PHE A 143 -12.90 16.01 -1.43
N VAL A 144 -14.05 15.92 -2.11
CA VAL A 144 -14.13 15.42 -3.50
C VAL A 144 -14.18 16.56 -4.51
N THR A 145 -14.87 17.65 -4.19
CA THR A 145 -15.09 18.76 -5.14
C THR A 145 -13.90 19.73 -5.21
N ASN A 146 -13.08 19.83 -4.15
CA ASN A 146 -11.93 20.71 -4.09
C ASN A 146 -10.66 19.92 -3.70
N PRO A 147 -9.77 19.60 -4.65
CA PRO A 147 -8.51 18.90 -4.37
C PRO A 147 -7.65 19.60 -3.30
N ASN A 148 -7.72 20.93 -3.21
CA ASN A 148 -6.96 21.73 -2.23
C ASN A 148 -7.61 21.75 -0.83
N TYR A 149 -8.74 21.07 -0.64
CA TYR A 149 -9.39 21.04 0.66
C TYR A 149 -8.59 20.25 1.70
N ILE A 150 -7.82 19.25 1.26
CA ILE A 150 -6.95 18.45 2.14
C ILE A 150 -5.92 19.34 2.86
N SER A 151 -5.41 20.38 2.20
CA SER A 151 -4.47 21.33 2.81
C SER A 151 -5.15 22.43 3.63
N SER A 152 -6.47 22.35 3.86
CA SER A 152 -7.15 23.34 4.69
C SER A 152 -6.82 23.11 6.17
N THR A 153 -6.79 24.18 6.96
CA THR A 153 -6.50 24.13 8.40
C THR A 153 -7.50 23.29 9.20
N ASN A 154 -8.63 22.95 8.61
CA ASN A 154 -9.75 22.24 9.23
C ASN A 154 -9.65 20.72 9.08
N VAL A 155 -8.89 20.24 8.09
CA VAL A 155 -8.67 18.82 7.85
C VAL A 155 -7.56 18.34 8.78
N LEU A 156 -7.75 17.16 9.35
CA LEU A 156 -6.72 16.45 10.08
C LEU A 156 -6.06 15.47 9.11
N THR A 157 -4.76 15.58 8.94
CA THR A 157 -3.95 14.69 8.08
C THR A 157 -2.87 13.96 8.86
N LEU A 158 -2.76 14.21 10.17
CA LEU A 158 -1.70 13.65 11.01
C LEU A 158 -1.92 12.17 11.34
N ASP A 159 -3.16 11.73 11.25
CA ASP A 159 -3.60 10.35 11.44
C ASP A 159 -3.84 9.59 10.14
N ASP A 160 -3.67 10.25 8.98
CA ASP A 160 -3.81 9.64 7.67
C ASP A 160 -2.69 8.63 7.41
N VAL A 161 -3.02 7.41 7.00
CA VAL A 161 -2.06 6.41 6.52
C VAL A 161 -2.38 6.12 5.07
N ILE A 162 -1.54 6.60 4.17
CA ILE A 162 -1.69 6.42 2.73
C ILE A 162 -0.46 5.68 2.23
N LEU A 163 -0.63 4.39 1.95
CA LEU A 163 0.45 3.52 1.51
C LEU A 163 0.11 2.95 0.14
N HIS A 164 1.10 2.97 -0.74
CA HIS A 164 1.00 2.41 -2.07
C HIS A 164 2.38 1.91 -2.52
N PRO A 165 2.48 1.05 -3.54
CA PRO A 165 3.75 0.45 -3.96
C PRO A 165 4.88 1.40 -4.36
N GLY A 166 4.60 2.71 -4.47
CA GLY A 166 5.60 3.72 -4.79
C GLY A 166 6.16 4.44 -3.56
N VAL A 167 5.63 4.17 -2.36
CA VAL A 167 6.15 4.71 -1.10
C VAL A 167 7.37 3.88 -0.68
N PRO A 168 8.52 4.51 -0.41
CA PRO A 168 9.68 3.81 0.12
C PRO A 168 9.33 3.00 1.36
N GLY A 169 9.79 1.75 1.42
CA GLY A 169 9.49 0.88 2.56
C GLY A 169 8.13 0.20 2.54
N TYR A 170 7.26 0.52 1.58
CA TYR A 170 5.96 -0.11 1.36
C TYR A 170 5.85 -0.68 -0.06
N GLU A 171 6.64 -1.72 -0.34
CA GLU A 171 6.73 -2.35 -1.66
C GLU A 171 5.87 -3.62 -1.77
N TYR A 172 4.64 -3.60 -1.25
CA TYR A 172 3.68 -4.70 -1.44
C TYR A 172 3.14 -4.72 -2.88
N PHE A 173 4.03 -5.14 -3.78
CA PHE A 173 3.83 -5.25 -5.21
C PHE A 173 4.44 -6.56 -5.69
N TYR A 174 3.67 -7.27 -6.50
CA TYR A 174 4.11 -8.51 -7.10
C TYR A 174 3.83 -8.49 -8.59
N ALA A 175 4.83 -8.82 -9.41
CA ALA A 175 4.68 -8.97 -10.85
C ALA A 175 5.26 -10.32 -11.30
N ALA A 176 4.39 -11.24 -11.69
CA ALA A 176 4.79 -12.47 -12.38
C ALA A 176 4.81 -12.24 -13.89
N LYS A 177 5.98 -12.43 -14.49
CA LYS A 177 6.28 -12.15 -15.90
C LYS A 177 6.61 -13.45 -16.63
N PHE A 178 5.92 -13.71 -17.74
CA PHE A 178 6.10 -14.89 -18.58
C PHE A 178 6.23 -14.47 -20.03
N PRO A 179 7.37 -14.70 -20.71
CA PRO A 179 8.66 -15.01 -20.10
C PRO A 179 9.12 -13.92 -19.12
N ALA A 180 10.11 -14.22 -18.28
CA ALA A 180 10.68 -13.26 -17.32
C ALA A 180 11.19 -11.95 -17.98
N THR A 181 11.41 -11.97 -19.30
CA THR A 181 11.82 -10.81 -20.12
C THR A 181 10.68 -9.84 -20.45
N SER A 182 9.44 -10.11 -20.04
CA SER A 182 8.32 -9.20 -20.29
C SER A 182 8.58 -7.79 -19.73
N THR A 183 8.45 -6.79 -20.59
CA THR A 183 8.64 -5.37 -20.25
C THR A 183 7.35 -4.67 -19.79
N ARG A 184 6.23 -5.41 -19.69
CA ARG A 184 4.97 -4.85 -19.22
C ARG A 184 5.11 -4.42 -17.75
N ASN A 185 4.69 -3.18 -17.50
CA ASN A 185 4.60 -2.54 -16.20
C ASN A 185 3.13 -2.18 -15.94
N THR A 186 2.81 -1.85 -14.70
CA THR A 186 1.48 -1.36 -14.30
C THR A 186 1.05 -0.14 -15.12
N GLN A 187 -0.25 -0.04 -15.43
CA GLN A 187 -0.85 1.14 -16.03
C GLN A 187 -1.34 2.15 -14.99
N PHE A 188 -1.34 1.79 -13.69
CA PHE A 188 -1.82 2.64 -12.63
C PHE A 188 -0.74 3.61 -12.15
N ASN A 189 -1.11 4.88 -12.00
CA ASN A 189 -0.38 5.79 -11.13
C ASN A 189 -0.87 5.56 -9.70
N TYR A 190 -0.17 4.71 -8.94
CA TYR A 190 -0.59 4.36 -7.59
C TYR A 190 -0.69 5.56 -6.64
N ALA A 191 0.13 6.60 -6.84
CA ALA A 191 0.09 7.80 -6.01
C ALA A 191 -1.21 8.60 -6.22
N ASP A 192 -1.60 8.81 -7.48
CA ASP A 192 -2.83 9.53 -7.83
C ASP A 192 -4.07 8.75 -7.37
N GLU A 193 -4.06 7.43 -7.56
CA GLU A 193 -5.16 6.55 -7.13
C GLU A 193 -5.29 6.54 -5.60
N ALA A 194 -4.19 6.42 -4.87
CA ALA A 194 -4.18 6.47 -3.41
C ALA A 194 -4.70 7.82 -2.89
N LEU A 195 -4.34 8.93 -3.51
CA LEU A 195 -4.86 10.27 -3.16
C LEU A 195 -6.36 10.43 -3.47
N GLN A 196 -6.84 9.85 -4.58
CA GLN A 196 -8.27 9.82 -4.89
C GLN A 196 -9.05 9.00 -3.86
N LEU A 197 -8.53 7.82 -3.50
CA LEU A 197 -9.11 6.96 -2.47
C LEU A 197 -9.10 7.64 -1.10
N ALA A 198 -8.03 8.39 -0.75
CA ALA A 198 -7.96 9.16 0.49
C ALA A 198 -9.05 10.22 0.57
N ARG A 199 -9.27 10.97 -0.50
CA ARG A 199 -10.38 11.95 -0.57
C ARG A 199 -11.75 11.30 -0.42
N GLN A 200 -11.96 10.17 -1.07
CA GLN A 200 -13.22 9.42 -0.95
C GLN A 200 -13.40 8.84 0.46
N ASN A 201 -12.33 8.35 1.09
CA ASN A 201 -12.36 7.81 2.44
C ASN A 201 -12.63 8.90 3.47
N ASN A 202 -12.00 10.07 3.35
CA ASN A 202 -12.25 11.22 4.20
C ASN A 202 -13.69 11.72 4.10
N LYS A 203 -14.24 11.80 2.88
CA LYS A 203 -15.68 12.07 2.70
C LYS A 203 -16.54 11.03 3.41
N PHE A 204 -16.25 9.75 3.23
CA PHE A 204 -17.01 8.66 3.84
C PHE A 204 -16.96 8.71 5.37
N ASN A 205 -15.77 8.84 5.97
CA ASN A 205 -15.59 8.95 7.41
C ASN A 205 -16.27 10.21 7.98
N CYS A 206 -16.24 11.32 7.23
CA CYS A 206 -16.89 12.56 7.62
C CYS A 206 -18.42 12.41 7.66
N GLU A 207 -19.01 11.76 6.65
CA GLU A 207 -20.44 11.45 6.63
C GLU A 207 -20.82 10.44 7.72
N LEU A 208 -19.95 9.48 8.02
CA LEU A 208 -20.13 8.48 9.06
C LEU A 208 -20.17 9.12 10.47
N LEU A 209 -19.17 9.96 10.78
CA LEU A 209 -19.09 10.67 12.06
C LEU A 209 -20.24 11.64 12.26
N LYS A 210 -20.67 12.35 11.20
CA LYS A 210 -21.87 13.22 11.26
C LYS A 210 -23.15 12.45 11.60
N LYS A 211 -23.22 11.16 11.26
CA LYS A 211 -24.35 10.31 11.61
C LYS A 211 -24.26 9.80 13.05
N SER A 212 -23.04 9.54 13.55
CA SER A 212 -22.81 9.13 14.93
C SER A 212 -21.36 9.42 15.36
N ASN A 213 -21.19 10.29 16.35
CA ASN A 213 -19.86 10.67 16.87
C ASN A 213 -19.08 9.49 17.51
N SER A 214 -19.73 8.35 17.77
CA SER A 214 -19.08 7.18 18.37
C SER A 214 -18.68 6.12 17.32
N THR A 215 -18.82 6.42 16.03
CA THR A 215 -18.42 5.49 14.98
C THR A 215 -16.92 5.53 14.75
N VAL A 216 -16.31 4.34 14.72
CA VAL A 216 -14.89 4.20 14.40
C VAL A 216 -14.71 4.47 12.90
N PRO A 217 -13.78 5.35 12.51
CA PRO A 217 -13.44 5.56 11.11
C PRO A 217 -13.10 4.26 10.38
N SER A 218 -13.40 4.21 9.09
CA SER A 218 -13.16 3.04 8.26
C SER A 218 -11.89 3.23 7.44
N ALA A 219 -11.03 2.20 7.44
CA ALA A 219 -9.90 2.10 6.53
C ALA A 219 -10.35 1.49 5.19
N ASN A 220 -9.80 1.99 4.08
CA ASN A 220 -10.03 1.52 2.72
C ASN A 220 -8.77 0.87 2.15
N ASN A 221 -8.74 -0.46 2.20
CA ASN A 221 -7.65 -1.26 1.65
C ASN A 221 -8.09 -1.85 0.32
N LEU A 222 -7.29 -1.68 -0.72
CA LEU A 222 -7.62 -2.06 -2.09
C LEU A 222 -6.56 -3.02 -2.64
N ILE A 223 -7.01 -4.12 -3.22
CA ILE A 223 -6.18 -4.97 -4.07
C ILE A 223 -6.52 -4.69 -5.52
N ILE A 224 -5.47 -4.45 -6.32
CA ILE A 224 -5.55 -4.27 -7.76
C ILE A 224 -4.83 -5.45 -8.40
N THR A 225 -5.52 -6.16 -9.28
CA THR A 225 -4.91 -7.21 -10.11
C THR A 225 -4.96 -6.78 -11.56
N GLU A 226 -3.82 -6.72 -12.22
CA GLU A 226 -3.67 -6.45 -13.66
C GLU A 226 -3.18 -7.69 -14.38
N ILE A 227 -3.77 -8.01 -15.53
CA ILE A 227 -3.33 -9.11 -16.38
C ILE A 227 -3.11 -8.59 -17.79
N TYR A 228 -1.91 -8.78 -18.29
CA TYR A 228 -1.53 -8.63 -19.69
C TYR A 228 -1.48 -10.00 -20.33
N TYR A 229 -2.16 -10.15 -21.45
CA TYR A 229 -2.15 -11.39 -22.21
C TYR A 229 -2.09 -11.09 -23.70
N ASN A 230 -1.19 -11.75 -24.42
CA ASN A 230 -1.06 -11.60 -25.86
C ASN A 230 -1.84 -12.73 -26.55
N GLN A 231 -3.06 -12.44 -26.98
CA GLN A 231 -3.92 -13.42 -27.63
C GLN A 231 -3.39 -13.74 -29.05
N PRO A 232 -3.07 -15.01 -29.36
CA PRO A 232 -2.69 -15.40 -30.71
C PRO A 232 -3.90 -15.36 -31.66
N GLN A 233 -3.69 -14.88 -32.88
CA GLN A 233 -4.67 -14.97 -33.96
C GLN A 233 -4.75 -16.42 -34.48
N ILE A 234 -5.94 -16.90 -34.87
CA ILE A 234 -6.09 -18.30 -35.34
C ILE A 234 -5.58 -18.43 -36.79
N LEU A 235 -5.95 -17.47 -37.63
CA LEU A 235 -5.78 -17.51 -39.07
C LEU A 235 -4.69 -16.55 -39.56
N GLY A 236 -4.07 -15.77 -38.65
CA GLY A 236 -2.88 -14.95 -38.89
C GLY A 236 -3.02 -14.07 -40.13
N PHE A 237 -4.00 -13.16 -40.13
CA PHE A 237 -4.54 -12.54 -41.34
C PHE A 237 -3.45 -11.84 -42.20
N PRO A 238 -3.03 -12.41 -43.36
CA PRO A 238 -1.74 -12.07 -43.96
C PRO A 238 -1.76 -10.95 -45.03
N LEU A 239 -2.93 -10.38 -45.37
CA LEU A 239 -3.11 -9.67 -46.65
C LEU A 239 -3.18 -8.14 -46.60
N ILE A 240 -3.26 -7.53 -45.42
CA ILE A 240 -3.12 -6.08 -45.28
C ILE A 240 -2.00 -5.88 -44.28
N SER A 241 -0.83 -5.50 -44.78
CA SER A 241 0.38 -5.27 -43.99
C SER A 241 0.07 -4.35 -42.79
N ASN A 242 -0.17 -4.97 -41.64
CA ASN A 242 -0.24 -4.40 -40.29
C ASN A 242 -1.17 -3.18 -40.07
N PRO A 243 -2.45 -3.40 -39.68
CA PRO A 243 -3.13 -2.47 -38.77
C PRO A 243 -3.48 -3.07 -37.39
N LEU A 244 -3.46 -4.39 -37.23
CA LEU A 244 -3.73 -5.08 -35.96
C LEU A 244 -2.54 -5.99 -35.65
N THR A 245 -1.85 -5.73 -34.54
CA THR A 245 -0.69 -6.50 -34.10
C THR A 245 -1.06 -7.97 -33.88
N ASP A 246 -0.27 -8.89 -34.42
CA ASP A 246 -0.29 -10.30 -34.03
C ASP A 246 0.95 -10.56 -33.18
N PRO A 247 0.81 -10.94 -31.89
CA PRO A 247 -0.44 -11.20 -31.16
C PRO A 247 -1.23 -9.93 -30.79
N VAL A 248 -2.52 -10.10 -30.49
CA VAL A 248 -3.41 -9.01 -30.02
C VAL A 248 -3.19 -8.80 -28.52
N PRO A 249 -2.66 -7.65 -28.08
CA PRO A 249 -2.44 -7.39 -26.66
C PRO A 249 -3.78 -7.13 -25.96
N MET A 250 -4.10 -7.96 -24.98
CA MET A 250 -5.24 -7.81 -24.10
C MET A 250 -4.76 -7.34 -22.73
N TYR A 251 -5.57 -6.49 -22.12
CA TYR A 251 -5.37 -5.98 -20.77
C TYR A 251 -6.69 -6.06 -20.04
N ALA A 252 -6.68 -6.68 -18.86
CA ALA A 252 -7.80 -6.65 -17.93
C ALA A 252 -7.26 -6.29 -16.55
N HIS A 253 -8.05 -5.52 -15.80
CA HIS A 253 -7.76 -5.28 -14.40
C HIS A 253 -9.04 -5.41 -13.58
N THR A 254 -8.87 -5.75 -12.31
CA THR A 254 -9.95 -5.74 -11.33
C THR A 254 -9.43 -5.15 -10.04
N THR A 255 -10.26 -4.32 -9.41
CA THR A 255 -10.00 -3.76 -8.09
C THR A 255 -11.05 -4.28 -7.11
N MET A 256 -10.63 -4.68 -5.91
CA MET A 256 -11.56 -5.04 -4.84
C MET A 256 -11.08 -4.53 -3.50
N ARG A 257 -12.02 -4.06 -2.69
CA ARG A 257 -11.75 -3.68 -1.31
C ARG A 257 -11.53 -4.93 -0.46
N MET A 258 -10.47 -4.93 0.33
CA MET A 258 -10.26 -5.92 1.37
C MET A 258 -11.22 -5.64 2.52
N ILE A 259 -12.07 -6.60 2.83
CA ILE A 259 -13.04 -6.50 3.94
C ILE A 259 -12.51 -7.38 5.07
N VAL A 260 -12.03 -6.75 6.13
CA VAL A 260 -11.52 -7.44 7.32
C VAL A 260 -12.70 -7.74 8.25
N ALA A 261 -13.57 -8.66 7.85
CA ALA A 261 -14.52 -9.25 8.78
C ALA A 261 -13.83 -10.46 9.43
N SER A 262 -13.02 -10.22 10.47
CA SER A 262 -12.50 -11.32 11.29
C SER A 262 -13.68 -11.96 12.04
N ARG A 263 -14.24 -13.04 11.48
CA ARG A 263 -15.17 -13.91 12.23
C ARG A 263 -14.46 -14.68 13.35
N SER A 264 -13.13 -14.71 13.36
CA SER A 264 -12.29 -15.49 14.28
C SER A 264 -11.67 -14.67 15.42
N GLY A 265 -11.87 -13.35 15.47
CA GLY A 265 -11.27 -12.49 16.52
C GLY A 265 -9.76 -12.27 16.39
N GLU A 266 -9.12 -12.84 15.37
CA GLU A 266 -7.73 -12.49 15.01
C GLU A 266 -7.74 -11.16 14.25
N ASN A 267 -7.08 -10.16 14.80
CA ASN A 267 -6.77 -8.92 14.09
C ASN A 267 -5.76 -9.26 12.99
N VAL A 268 -6.24 -9.50 11.78
CA VAL A 268 -5.36 -9.60 10.61
C VAL A 268 -4.90 -8.20 10.30
N ASP A 269 -3.63 -7.93 10.57
CA ASP A 269 -3.00 -6.69 10.15
C ASP A 269 -3.02 -6.62 8.62
N THR A 270 -3.86 -5.71 8.13
CA THR A 270 -4.09 -5.49 6.69
C THR A 270 -3.32 -4.31 6.15
N VAL A 271 -2.58 -3.62 7.00
CA VAL A 271 -1.69 -2.54 6.62
C VAL A 271 -0.26 -3.07 6.53
N GLY A 272 0.06 -4.12 7.28
CA GLY A 272 1.42 -4.54 7.52
C GLY A 272 2.06 -3.67 8.59
N PRO A 273 3.20 -4.09 9.14
CA PRO A 273 3.74 -3.45 10.32
C PRO A 273 4.38 -2.11 9.95
N LEU A 274 3.69 -1.03 10.32
CA LEU A 274 4.19 0.33 10.20
C LEU A 274 5.13 0.67 11.35
N CYS A 275 6.13 1.50 11.08
CA CYS A 275 6.94 2.11 12.13
C CYS A 275 6.16 3.26 12.76
N ILE A 276 5.23 2.94 13.68
CA ILE A 276 4.51 3.95 14.46
C ILE A 276 5.20 4.02 15.83
N ALA A 277 6.08 5.00 15.99
CA ALA A 277 6.82 5.22 17.21
C ALA A 277 6.14 6.27 18.09
N LEU A 278 6.27 6.14 19.42
CA LEU A 278 5.83 7.16 20.37
C LEU A 278 6.92 8.22 20.60
N PRO A 279 6.54 9.47 20.90
CA PRO A 279 7.47 10.62 20.98
C PRO A 279 8.23 10.65 22.31
N PHE A 280 8.80 9.52 22.72
CA PHE A 280 9.75 9.44 23.81
C PHE A 280 10.80 8.37 23.54
N THR A 281 12.01 8.59 24.02
CA THR A 281 13.18 7.79 23.67
C THR A 281 13.79 7.09 24.88
N VAL A 282 14.48 5.98 24.63
CA VAL A 282 15.24 5.24 25.65
C VAL A 282 16.72 5.16 25.29
N LYS A 283 17.61 5.30 26.27
CA LYS A 283 19.05 5.20 26.03
C LYS A 283 19.46 3.76 25.71
N ASN A 284 20.33 3.59 24.71
CA ASN A 284 20.79 2.28 24.24
C ASN A 284 21.42 1.40 25.34
N THR A 285 22.05 2.00 26.36
CA THR A 285 22.66 1.28 27.48
C THR A 285 21.65 0.50 28.30
N TYR A 286 20.39 0.95 28.34
CA TYR A 286 19.31 0.25 29.06
C TYR A 286 18.73 -0.90 28.25
N VAL A 287 18.72 -0.77 26.93
CA VAL A 287 18.12 -1.75 26.01
C VAL A 287 19.09 -2.87 25.66
N ASN A 288 20.36 -2.54 25.37
CA ASN A 288 21.34 -3.52 24.85
C ASN A 288 21.63 -4.66 25.83
N ALA A 289 21.40 -4.46 27.12
CA ALA A 289 21.55 -5.47 28.16
C ALA A 289 20.22 -6.15 28.55
N ALA A 290 19.08 -5.65 28.05
CA ALA A 290 17.77 -6.17 28.42
C ALA A 290 17.43 -7.45 27.66
N VAL A 291 16.77 -8.38 28.35
CA VAL A 291 16.25 -9.62 27.76
C VAL A 291 14.74 -9.44 27.58
N ALA A 292 14.16 -9.95 26.49
CA ALA A 292 12.71 -9.87 26.30
C ALA A 292 11.97 -10.43 27.53
N GLY A 293 11.05 -9.64 28.09
CA GLY A 293 10.35 -9.90 29.34
C GLY A 293 10.91 -9.18 30.56
N THR A 294 12.10 -8.56 30.50
CA THR A 294 12.64 -7.79 31.63
C THR A 294 12.05 -6.38 31.68
N THR A 295 11.74 -5.91 32.89
CA THR A 295 11.37 -4.51 33.13
C THR A 295 12.61 -3.62 33.02
N VAL A 296 12.58 -2.66 32.12
CA VAL A 296 13.52 -1.56 32.02
C VAL A 296 12.99 -0.44 32.90
N LEU A 297 13.81 -0.06 33.90
CA LEU A 297 13.50 1.05 34.79
C LEU A 297 13.83 2.36 34.10
N ASP A 298 12.94 3.33 34.30
CA ASP A 298 13.06 4.72 33.84
C ASP A 298 13.53 4.84 32.37
N ILE A 299 12.66 4.45 31.46
CA ILE A 299 12.94 4.52 30.01
C ILE A 299 13.14 5.96 29.53
N MET A 300 12.67 6.96 30.28
CA MET A 300 12.83 8.39 29.94
C MET A 300 14.18 8.97 30.40
N GLY A 301 15.05 8.16 31.01
CA GLY A 301 16.45 8.50 31.26
C GLY A 301 16.67 9.55 32.35
N GLY A 302 15.77 9.61 33.33
CA GLY A 302 15.60 10.62 34.38
C GLY A 302 16.80 10.96 35.27
N GLU A 303 17.97 10.30 35.15
CA GLU A 303 19.13 10.58 35.99
C GLU A 303 20.33 11.26 35.34
N ASN A 304 20.50 11.27 34.01
CA ASN A 304 21.67 11.94 33.40
C ASN A 304 21.40 12.43 31.96
N PRO A 305 20.49 13.39 31.73
CA PRO A 305 20.57 14.19 30.52
C PRO A 305 21.97 14.83 30.46
N PRO A 306 22.58 15.01 29.28
CA PRO A 306 23.88 15.68 29.16
C PRO A 306 23.87 16.96 30.00
N ALA A 307 24.85 17.08 30.91
CA ALA A 307 24.81 18.03 32.02
C ALA A 307 24.35 19.42 31.59
N GLY A 308 23.19 19.86 32.10
CA GLY A 308 22.61 21.18 31.81
C GLY A 308 21.41 21.18 30.86
N THR A 309 20.98 20.05 30.30
CA THR A 309 19.72 19.97 29.55
C THR A 309 18.57 19.51 30.46
N ASN A 310 17.46 20.26 30.48
CA ASN A 310 16.21 19.85 31.14
C ASN A 310 15.43 18.84 30.29
N ASP A 311 16.16 17.99 29.56
CA ASP A 311 15.60 17.07 28.59
C ASP A 311 15.19 15.79 29.29
N ARG A 312 13.92 15.42 29.15
CA ARG A 312 13.30 14.30 29.85
C ARG A 312 12.95 13.16 28.88
N GLY A 313 13.64 13.09 27.76
CA GLY A 313 13.48 12.01 26.79
C GLY A 313 12.25 12.17 25.89
N PHE A 314 11.51 13.27 25.97
CA PHE A 314 10.47 13.60 25.01
C PHE A 314 11.09 14.03 23.68
N LEU A 315 10.43 13.64 22.61
CA LEU A 315 10.82 13.92 21.24
C LEU A 315 9.79 14.84 20.59
N ALA A 316 10.18 15.46 19.48
CA ALA A 316 9.28 16.06 18.52
C ALA A 316 9.61 15.49 17.12
N TRP A 317 8.60 15.03 16.41
CA TRP A 317 8.72 14.48 15.07
C TRP A 317 9.03 15.57 14.05
N ASP A 318 8.44 16.76 14.21
CA ASP A 318 8.80 17.96 13.45
C ASP A 318 9.67 18.88 14.33
N PRO A 319 10.89 19.28 13.89
CA PRO A 319 11.73 20.23 14.62
C PRO A 319 11.10 21.59 14.91
N GLN A 320 10.03 21.97 14.19
CA GLN A 320 9.24 23.18 14.43
C GLN A 320 8.31 23.05 15.63
N TRP A 321 7.98 21.82 16.05
CA TRP A 321 7.09 21.52 17.17
C TRP A 321 7.90 21.56 18.46
N GLN A 322 7.68 22.59 19.26
CA GLN A 322 8.55 22.93 20.39
C GLN A 322 7.78 23.23 21.68
N ASN A 323 6.48 23.01 21.68
CA ASN A 323 5.64 23.27 22.84
C ASN A 323 4.86 22.02 23.28
N THR A 324 4.23 22.11 24.45
CA THR A 324 3.45 21.01 25.02
C THR A 324 2.21 20.67 24.19
N GLU A 325 1.57 21.64 23.54
CA GLU A 325 0.39 21.42 22.71
C GLU A 325 0.74 20.55 21.49
N ASP A 326 1.89 20.79 20.87
CA ASP A 326 2.37 19.97 19.76
C ASP A 326 2.64 18.51 20.22
N LEU A 327 3.25 18.33 21.38
CA LEU A 327 3.47 16.99 21.96
C LEU A 327 2.16 16.28 22.27
N GLU A 328 1.15 16.99 22.78
CA GLU A 328 -0.18 16.42 23.02
C GLU A 328 -0.82 15.92 21.71
N VAL A 329 -0.59 16.61 20.59
CA VAL A 329 -1.02 16.17 19.26
C VAL A 329 -0.28 14.91 18.83
N GLU A 330 1.03 14.81 19.05
CA GLU A 330 1.81 13.61 18.72
C GLU A 330 1.39 12.36 19.50
N PHE A 331 1.07 12.52 20.79
CA PHE A 331 0.54 11.41 21.58
C PHE A 331 -0.88 11.05 21.17
N ARG A 332 -1.72 12.03 20.83
CA ARG A 332 -3.10 11.77 20.36
C ARG A 332 -3.10 11.05 19.01
N TYR A 333 -2.15 11.38 18.13
CA TYR A 333 -2.01 10.80 16.81
C TYR A 333 -0.61 10.17 16.63
N PRO A 334 -0.37 8.96 17.15
CA PRO A 334 0.95 8.30 17.08
C PRO A 334 1.51 8.17 15.65
N ARG A 335 0.63 8.15 14.64
CA ARG A 335 0.95 8.16 13.21
C ARG A 335 1.69 9.42 12.75
N ALA A 336 1.75 10.47 13.56
CA ALA A 336 2.59 11.64 13.32
C ALA A 336 4.07 11.26 13.15
N SER A 337 4.55 10.18 13.80
CA SER A 337 5.90 9.64 13.59
C SER A 337 6.18 9.21 12.14
N PHE A 338 5.13 8.90 11.37
CA PHE A 338 5.21 8.55 9.96
C PHE A 338 4.88 9.75 9.06
N ASN A 339 3.89 10.58 9.42
CA ASN A 339 3.37 11.63 8.54
C ASN A 339 4.06 12.99 8.68
N ALA A 340 4.55 13.31 9.87
CA ALA A 340 5.06 14.64 10.22
C ALA A 340 6.54 14.63 10.57
N TYR A 341 7.19 13.47 10.51
CA TYR A 341 8.61 13.38 10.81
C TYR A 341 9.44 14.21 9.84
N THR A 342 10.37 14.99 10.38
CA THR A 342 11.40 15.70 9.64
C THR A 342 12.72 15.58 10.41
N ASN A 343 13.76 15.09 9.74
CA ASN A 343 15.06 14.89 10.36
C ASN A 343 15.67 16.23 10.81
N ALA A 344 16.06 16.30 12.08
CA ALA A 344 16.53 17.52 12.73
C ALA A 344 17.83 18.08 12.12
N ARG A 345 18.61 17.25 11.40
CA ARG A 345 19.82 17.67 10.69
C ARG A 345 19.65 17.75 9.18
N VAL A 346 18.71 17.00 8.62
CA VAL A 346 18.50 16.87 7.18
C VAL A 346 17.03 17.11 6.86
N SER A 347 16.63 18.37 6.68
CA SER A 347 15.21 18.72 6.48
C SER A 347 14.56 18.15 5.21
N SER A 348 15.32 17.53 4.31
CA SER A 348 14.79 16.82 3.14
C SER A 348 14.40 15.38 3.44
N ASP A 349 14.83 14.86 4.58
CA ASP A 349 14.54 13.51 5.05
C ASP A 349 13.32 13.54 5.99
N ASN A 350 12.24 12.92 5.52
CA ASN A 350 10.94 12.87 6.19
C ASN A 350 10.52 11.43 6.50
N SER A 351 11.47 10.49 6.56
CA SER A 351 11.19 9.08 6.84
C SER A 351 11.97 8.61 8.05
N LEU A 352 11.28 8.37 9.17
CA LEU A 352 11.91 7.97 10.41
C LEU A 352 12.58 6.59 10.29
N SER A 353 13.91 6.58 10.38
CA SER A 353 14.78 5.43 10.11
C SER A 353 15.89 5.32 11.17
N VAL A 354 16.67 4.23 11.11
CA VAL A 354 17.87 4.09 11.97
C VAL A 354 18.99 4.97 11.43
N GLY A 355 19.65 5.72 12.31
CA GLY A 355 20.70 6.70 11.96
C GLY A 355 20.21 8.15 11.93
N ASP A 356 18.89 8.34 12.09
CA ASP A 356 18.27 9.65 12.01
C ASP A 356 18.44 10.47 13.28
N TRP A 357 18.27 11.79 13.14
CA TRP A 357 18.29 12.72 14.25
C TRP A 357 16.88 13.25 14.51
N VAL A 358 16.37 13.00 15.71
CA VAL A 358 15.03 13.46 16.13
C VAL A 358 15.18 14.62 17.11
N LYS A 359 14.38 15.67 16.92
CA LYS A 359 14.41 16.85 17.78
C LYS A 359 14.03 16.46 19.21
N SER A 360 14.77 16.98 20.17
CA SER A 360 14.44 16.82 21.59
C SER A 360 13.55 17.94 22.08
N LEU A 361 12.65 17.61 23.01
CA LEU A 361 11.69 18.53 23.59
C LEU A 361 12.02 18.77 25.08
N PRO A 362 12.90 19.74 25.39
CA PRO A 362 13.32 19.98 26.76
C PRO A 362 12.22 20.65 27.59
N GLY A 363 12.01 20.17 28.81
CA GLY A 363 10.99 20.70 29.71
C GLY A 363 10.22 19.60 30.45
N ASN A 364 9.33 20.02 31.34
CA ASN A 364 8.38 19.11 31.99
C ASN A 364 7.07 19.10 31.21
N HIS A 365 7.01 18.28 30.16
CA HIS A 365 5.79 18.09 29.37
C HIS A 365 4.88 16.99 29.97
N GLY A 366 5.38 16.21 30.92
CA GLY A 366 4.63 15.14 31.58
C GLY A 366 3.48 15.63 32.48
N SER A 367 3.40 16.92 32.79
CA SER A 367 2.25 17.50 33.50
C SER A 367 1.02 17.71 32.60
N ALA A 368 1.18 17.64 31.28
CA ALA A 368 0.07 17.71 30.33
C ALA A 368 -0.98 16.64 30.63
N THR A 369 -2.26 17.01 30.67
CA THR A 369 -3.33 16.05 30.96
C THR A 369 -3.46 15.03 29.82
N ALA A 370 -3.39 15.47 28.55
CA ALA A 370 -3.51 14.56 27.42
C ALA A 370 -2.36 13.54 27.32
N VAL A 371 -1.11 13.95 27.63
CA VAL A 371 0.04 13.03 27.66
C VAL A 371 -0.15 11.96 28.75
N ARG A 372 -0.62 12.36 29.93
CA ARG A 372 -0.89 11.44 31.05
C ARG A 372 -2.03 10.48 30.72
N ASP A 373 -3.17 11.00 30.29
CA ASP A 373 -4.34 10.20 29.95
C ASP A 373 -4.02 9.16 28.86
N PHE A 374 -3.19 9.53 27.88
CA PHE A 374 -2.73 8.61 26.85
C PHE A 374 -1.83 7.50 27.41
N ILE A 375 -0.81 7.84 28.20
CA ILE A 375 0.10 6.86 28.83
C ILE A 375 -0.67 5.94 29.79
N ASP A 376 -1.58 6.48 30.58
CA ASP A 376 -2.46 5.73 31.48
C ASP A 376 -3.33 4.75 30.69
N GLY A 377 -3.83 5.18 29.53
CA GLY A 377 -4.54 4.34 28.57
C GLY A 377 -3.70 3.16 28.08
N LEU A 378 -2.45 3.41 27.67
CA LEU A 378 -1.51 2.37 27.22
C LEU A 378 -1.15 1.37 28.32
N ILE A 379 -0.92 1.87 29.54
CA ILE A 379 -0.65 1.02 30.71
C ILE A 379 -1.86 0.13 31.02
N THR A 380 -3.07 0.71 30.96
CA THR A 380 -4.31 -0.01 31.25
C THR A 380 -4.66 -1.03 30.17
N SER A 381 -4.43 -0.70 28.90
CA SER A 381 -4.66 -1.62 27.78
C SER A 381 -3.60 -2.72 27.69
N GLY A 382 -2.39 -2.48 28.23
CA GLY A 382 -1.25 -3.37 28.07
C GLY A 382 -0.77 -3.44 26.62
N GLU A 383 -1.06 -2.42 25.83
CA GLU A 383 -0.71 -2.35 24.41
C GLU A 383 0.82 -2.35 24.23
N THR A 384 1.26 -2.96 23.14
CA THR A 384 2.68 -2.96 22.76
C THR A 384 2.94 -1.74 21.90
N VAL A 385 3.92 -0.94 22.31
CA VAL A 385 4.27 0.30 21.64
C VAL A 385 5.71 0.25 21.16
N ILE A 386 6.02 1.00 20.11
CA ILE A 386 7.36 1.12 19.58
C ILE A 386 7.94 2.44 20.07
N ILE A 387 9.18 2.40 20.54
CA ILE A 387 9.92 3.58 20.97
C ILE A 387 11.32 3.60 20.32
N PRO A 388 11.83 4.77 19.94
CA PRO A 388 13.19 4.93 19.46
C PRO A 388 14.20 4.73 20.59
N VAL A 389 15.38 4.24 20.22
CA VAL A 389 16.52 4.04 21.11
C VAL A 389 17.65 4.94 20.66
N TRP A 390 18.16 5.79 21.55
CA TRP A 390 19.23 6.72 21.23
C TRP A 390 20.58 6.32 21.78
N ASP A 391 21.66 6.72 21.10
CA ASP A 391 23.05 6.49 21.51
C ASP A 391 23.89 7.78 21.62
N GLN A 392 23.52 8.83 20.90
CA GLN A 392 24.18 10.14 20.91
C GLN A 392 23.18 11.28 21.07
N PHE A 393 23.66 12.39 21.64
CA PHE A 393 22.94 13.66 21.74
C PHE A 393 23.78 14.77 21.15
N ASP A 394 23.17 15.62 20.33
CA ASP A 394 23.78 16.83 19.83
C ASP A 394 23.19 18.04 20.56
N SER A 395 24.01 18.68 21.39
CA SER A 395 23.63 19.90 22.11
C SER A 395 23.45 21.12 21.20
N GLY A 396 24.04 21.13 19.99
CA GLY A 396 23.94 22.24 19.05
C GLY A 396 22.55 22.33 18.40
N THR A 397 21.97 21.17 18.07
CA THR A 397 20.63 21.07 17.48
C THR A 397 19.56 20.65 18.51
N SER A 398 19.96 20.27 19.72
CA SER A 398 19.09 19.60 20.71
C SER A 398 18.35 18.44 20.07
N SER A 399 19.10 17.45 19.59
CA SER A 399 18.53 16.28 18.93
C SER A 399 19.22 14.99 19.35
N TRP A 400 18.46 13.90 19.32
CA TRP A 400 18.89 12.56 19.65
C TRP A 400 19.16 11.78 18.37
N HIS A 401 20.28 11.06 18.31
CA HIS A 401 20.57 10.12 17.23
C HIS A 401 19.91 8.77 17.52
N ILE A 402 19.12 8.27 16.57
CA ILE A 402 18.38 7.02 16.72
C ILE A 402 19.23 5.84 16.26
N SER A 403 19.58 4.98 17.21
CA SER A 403 20.42 3.79 16.98
C SER A 403 19.62 2.54 16.63
N THR A 404 18.39 2.42 17.14
CA THR A 404 17.48 1.30 16.86
C THR A 404 16.07 1.65 17.38
N PHE A 405 15.13 0.72 17.26
CA PHE A 405 13.77 0.83 17.79
C PHE A 405 13.42 -0.44 18.56
N VAL A 406 12.57 -0.30 19.57
CA VAL A 406 12.19 -1.42 20.44
C VAL A 406 10.71 -1.48 20.72
N LYS A 407 10.22 -2.70 20.89
CA LYS A 407 8.88 -2.97 21.38
C LYS A 407 8.91 -2.98 22.89
N VAL A 408 8.02 -2.20 23.50
CA VAL A 408 7.85 -2.17 24.95
C VAL A 408 6.39 -2.23 25.33
N ARG A 409 6.11 -2.66 26.55
CA ARG A 409 4.80 -2.52 27.18
C ARG A 409 4.95 -1.69 28.44
N LEU A 410 4.25 -0.56 28.52
CA LEU A 410 4.32 0.32 29.68
C LEU A 410 3.69 -0.37 30.91
N VAL A 411 4.27 -0.17 32.09
CA VAL A 411 3.79 -0.77 33.34
C VAL A 411 3.67 0.27 34.46
N SER A 412 2.64 0.11 35.31
CA SER A 412 2.38 1.02 36.44
C SER A 412 3.17 0.68 37.71
N ASN A 413 3.80 -0.48 37.83
CA ASN A 413 4.42 -0.99 39.06
C ASN A 413 5.92 -1.24 38.86
N PRO A 414 6.78 -0.86 39.81
CA PRO A 414 6.48 -0.17 41.09
C PRO A 414 6.01 1.32 41.12
N ALA A 415 6.11 2.12 40.06
CA ALA A 415 5.35 3.39 39.88
C ALA A 415 5.73 4.01 38.52
N TYR A 416 4.86 4.80 37.90
CA TYR A 416 5.28 5.81 36.91
C TYR A 416 4.91 7.19 37.46
N HIS A 417 5.78 8.17 37.24
CA HIS A 417 5.60 9.52 37.74
C HIS A 417 5.88 10.47 36.59
N LEU A 418 4.87 11.15 36.06
CA LEU A 418 5.07 12.12 34.97
C LEU A 418 5.12 13.58 35.46
N THR A 419 4.64 13.83 36.68
CA THR A 419 4.47 15.18 37.24
C THR A 419 5.62 15.62 38.14
N THR A 420 6.48 14.70 38.55
CA THR A 420 7.68 14.97 39.34
C THR A 420 8.70 15.74 38.53
N ASN A 421 9.66 16.37 39.20
CA ASN A 421 10.77 17.03 38.51
C ASN A 421 11.56 16.05 37.65
N ASN A 422 11.63 14.78 38.05
CA ASN A 422 12.20 13.68 37.28
C ASN A 422 11.07 12.74 36.89
N PRO A 423 10.51 12.87 35.68
CA PRO A 423 9.48 11.96 35.25
C PRO A 423 10.09 10.59 34.91
N GLU A 424 9.48 9.53 35.43
CA GLU A 424 9.93 8.15 35.28
C GLU A 424 8.79 7.32 34.67
N VAL A 425 9.09 6.62 33.58
CA VAL A 425 8.17 5.66 32.95
C VAL A 425 8.86 4.32 32.85
N TRP A 426 8.19 3.26 33.31
CA TRP A 426 8.75 1.92 33.33
C TRP A 426 8.07 1.06 32.29
N ALA A 427 8.83 0.17 31.67
CA ALA A 427 8.29 -0.67 30.62
C ALA A 427 8.96 -2.04 30.59
N VAL A 428 8.19 -3.06 30.19
CA VAL A 428 8.71 -4.39 29.89
C VAL A 428 9.24 -4.38 28.47
N TYR A 429 10.53 -4.70 28.30
CA TYR A 429 11.15 -4.85 26.99
C TYR A 429 10.62 -6.12 26.31
N LEU A 430 10.15 -6.02 25.07
CA LEU A 430 9.60 -7.15 24.32
C LEU A 430 10.50 -7.61 23.15
N GLY A 431 11.55 -6.84 22.84
CA GLY A 431 12.48 -7.14 21.74
C GLY A 431 12.69 -5.95 20.80
N PRO A 432 13.54 -6.11 19.78
CA PRO A 432 13.73 -5.10 18.74
C PRO A 432 12.46 -4.93 17.90
N ALA A 433 12.16 -3.69 17.50
CA ALA A 433 11.11 -3.38 16.53
C ALA A 433 11.69 -3.44 15.12
N THR A 434 11.75 -4.65 14.56
CA THR A 434 12.30 -4.87 13.22
C THR A 434 11.56 -4.12 12.13
N GLU A 435 10.31 -3.73 12.40
CA GLU A 435 9.51 -2.91 11.49
C GLU A 435 10.00 -1.47 11.30
N CYS A 436 10.95 -0.99 12.09
CA CYS A 436 11.52 0.36 11.95
C CYS A 436 12.97 0.37 11.44
N LEU A 437 13.52 -0.77 11.02
CA LEU A 437 14.95 -0.91 10.65
C LEU A 437 15.24 -0.57 9.18
N GLN A 438 14.53 0.41 8.59
CA GLN A 438 14.75 0.82 7.20
C GLN A 438 16.04 1.60 7.02
#